data_AF-A0A0M4DNE8-F1
#
_entry.id   AF-A0A0M4DNE8-F1
#
_cell.length_a   1.000
_cell.length_b   1.000
_cell.length_c   1.000
_cell.angle_alpha   90.00
_cell.angle_beta   90.00
_cell.angle_gamma   90.00
#
_symmetry.space_group_name_H-M   'P 1'
#
loop_
_entity.id
_entity.type
_entity.pdbx_description
1 polymer ?
#
loop_
_entity_poly.entity_id
_entity_poly.type
_entity_poly.pdbx_seq_one_letter_code
_entity_poly.pdbx_strand_id
1 'polypeptide(L)'
;MVPSSDVLERLARALLLDEATSREVRDLLTAVESASDRAAVAIPPLGLTVDDAVRSAQLVRSFQCVVLPAMLQSAEYARHVFSSAPTATPEAVGSAVAARVERQSVLYEPQRESVFVITEAVLRTWPGTPDLMLAQFDRLLAVESLTTVRLGIVPWRRPVPLMPRHGFTLCDQEAVVIETFDRERVTVDSDELATYEEEFERFEGAAVFGGEARELLLRVMKEFQGLGPAAHS
;
A
#
# COMPACT_ATOMS: atom_id res chain seq x y z
N MET A 1 -2.97 19.38 14.86
CA MET A 1 -3.40 18.64 16.06
C MET A 1 -4.48 19.49 16.72
N VAL A 2 -5.70 18.98 16.80
CA VAL A 2 -6.84 19.70 17.36
C VAL A 2 -6.92 19.37 18.86
N PRO A 3 -7.08 20.37 19.76
CA PRO A 3 -7.14 20.11 21.21
C PRO A 3 -8.41 19.36 21.59
N SER A 4 -8.31 18.44 22.57
CA SER A 4 -9.46 17.70 23.08
C SER A 4 -10.46 18.61 23.80
N SER A 5 -11.71 18.15 23.93
CA SER A 5 -12.77 18.87 24.65
C SER A 5 -12.36 19.27 26.09
N ASP A 6 -11.66 18.39 26.79
CA ASP A 6 -11.12 18.67 28.15
C ASP A 6 -10.10 19.82 28.15
N VAL A 7 -9.21 19.86 27.16
CA VAL A 7 -8.26 20.97 26.99
C VAL A 7 -9.00 22.27 26.68
N LEU A 8 -10.06 22.20 25.90
CA LEU A 8 -10.86 23.36 25.51
C LEU A 8 -11.66 23.92 26.69
N GLU A 9 -12.23 23.09 27.56
CA GLU A 9 -12.87 23.54 28.80
C GLU A 9 -11.90 24.23 29.77
N ARG A 10 -10.66 23.72 29.86
CA ARG A 10 -9.61 24.32 30.68
C ARG A 10 -9.20 25.69 30.13
N LEU A 11 -9.08 25.81 28.81
CA LEU A 11 -8.77 27.08 28.14
C LEU A 11 -9.92 28.08 28.24
N ALA A 12 -11.16 27.65 28.07
CA ALA A 12 -12.34 28.51 28.21
C ALA A 12 -12.44 29.11 29.63
N ARG A 13 -12.16 28.30 30.66
CA ARG A 13 -12.04 28.79 32.05
C ARG A 13 -10.87 29.74 32.25
N ALA A 14 -9.69 29.40 31.72
CA ALA A 14 -8.49 30.22 31.88
C ALA A 14 -8.60 31.59 31.18
N LEU A 15 -9.31 31.64 30.05
CA LEU A 15 -9.54 32.85 29.26
C LEU A 15 -10.81 33.60 29.66
N LEU A 16 -11.54 33.12 30.68
CA LEU A 16 -12.80 33.70 31.17
C LEU A 16 -13.82 33.93 30.06
N LEU A 17 -13.90 32.98 29.11
CA LEU A 17 -14.87 33.06 28.03
C LEU A 17 -16.29 33.00 28.60
N ASP A 18 -17.19 33.81 28.04
CA ASP A 18 -18.60 33.69 28.37
C ASP A 18 -19.21 32.40 27.78
N GLU A 19 -20.41 32.06 28.24
CA GLU A 19 -21.09 30.81 27.86
C GLU A 19 -21.45 30.77 26.37
N ALA A 20 -21.67 31.93 25.75
CA ALA A 20 -22.00 32.02 24.33
C ALA A 20 -20.76 31.72 23.47
N THR A 21 -19.63 32.35 23.79
CA THR A 21 -18.34 32.15 23.14
C THR A 21 -17.81 30.75 23.37
N SER A 22 -17.95 30.21 24.58
CA SER A 22 -17.55 28.83 24.90
C SER A 22 -18.34 27.79 24.09
N ARG A 23 -19.62 28.06 23.82
CA ARG A 23 -20.45 27.23 22.95
C ARG A 23 -20.02 27.33 21.49
N GLU A 24 -19.79 28.54 21.00
CA GLU A 24 -19.34 28.79 19.63
C GLU A 24 -18.01 28.09 19.33
N VAL A 25 -17.02 28.16 20.24
CA VAL A 25 -15.74 27.47 20.06
C VAL A 25 -15.91 25.95 20.08
N ARG A 26 -16.83 25.39 20.88
CA ARG A 26 -17.16 23.95 20.87
C ARG A 26 -17.83 23.52 19.56
N ASP A 27 -18.73 24.35 19.05
CA ASP A 27 -19.41 24.09 17.77
C ASP A 27 -18.42 24.17 16.61
N LEU A 28 -17.49 25.13 16.63
CA LEU A 28 -16.39 25.23 15.67
C LEU A 28 -15.43 24.04 15.78
N LEU A 29 -15.10 23.58 16.99
CA LEU A 29 -14.29 22.37 17.19
C LEU A 29 -14.99 21.15 16.58
N THR A 30 -16.28 20.96 16.86
CA THR A 30 -17.08 19.86 16.31
C THR A 30 -17.18 19.97 14.78
N ALA A 31 -17.29 21.20 14.25
CA ALA A 31 -17.29 21.46 12.81
C ALA A 31 -15.93 21.14 12.18
N VAL A 32 -14.81 21.44 12.85
CA VAL A 32 -13.45 21.11 12.40
C VAL A 32 -13.17 19.61 12.52
N GLU A 33 -13.59 18.95 13.60
CA GLU A 33 -13.49 17.49 13.75
C GLU A 33 -14.32 16.78 12.67
N SER A 34 -15.57 17.19 12.46
CA SER A 34 -16.40 16.64 11.37
C SER A 34 -15.92 17.03 9.98
N ALA A 35 -15.28 18.19 9.80
CA ALA A 35 -14.63 18.57 8.55
C ALA A 35 -13.32 17.80 8.34
N SER A 36 -12.60 17.46 9.41
CA SER A 36 -11.40 16.61 9.36
C SER A 36 -11.77 15.16 9.09
N ASP A 37 -12.90 14.67 9.61
CA ASP A 37 -13.48 13.37 9.25
C ASP A 37 -14.01 13.39 7.81
N ARG A 38 -14.62 14.49 7.35
CA ARG A 38 -14.99 14.68 5.94
C ARG A 38 -13.80 14.91 5.02
N ALA A 39 -12.68 15.43 5.50
CA ALA A 39 -11.42 15.51 4.77
C ALA A 39 -10.65 14.17 4.82
N ALA A 40 -10.90 13.36 5.84
CA ALA A 40 -10.49 11.96 5.90
C ALA A 40 -11.33 11.14 4.90
N VAL A 41 -12.61 11.47 4.69
CA VAL A 41 -13.31 11.15 3.44
C VAL A 41 -12.76 12.06 2.32
N ALA A 42 -11.50 11.87 1.98
CA ALA A 42 -10.99 12.35 0.71
C ALA A 42 -11.78 11.61 -0.37
N ILE A 43 -12.90 12.20 -0.78
CA ILE A 43 -13.49 11.93 -2.08
C ILE A 43 -12.31 12.13 -3.04
N PRO A 44 -11.85 11.08 -3.76
CA PRO A 44 -10.79 11.27 -4.73
C PRO A 44 -11.17 12.46 -5.61
N PRO A 45 -10.25 13.41 -5.85
CA PRO A 45 -10.60 14.61 -6.60
C PRO A 45 -11.20 14.17 -7.93
N LEU A 46 -12.50 14.46 -8.12
CA LEU A 46 -13.29 14.08 -9.30
C LEU A 46 -13.04 12.65 -9.82
N GLY A 47 -13.57 11.64 -9.12
CA GLY A 47 -13.93 10.35 -9.76
C GLY A 47 -12.78 9.44 -10.21
N LEU A 48 -11.53 9.74 -9.90
CA LEU A 48 -10.41 8.83 -10.13
C LEU A 48 -10.28 7.83 -8.98
N THR A 49 -10.68 6.59 -9.21
CA THR A 49 -10.36 5.49 -8.30
C THR A 49 -8.91 5.05 -8.47
N VAL A 50 -8.38 4.27 -7.52
CA VAL A 50 -7.08 3.59 -7.70
C VAL A 50 -7.07 2.76 -8.97
N ASP A 51 -8.20 2.10 -9.24
CA ASP A 51 -8.38 1.28 -10.44
C ASP A 51 -8.30 2.14 -11.71
N ASP A 52 -8.85 3.36 -11.70
CA ASP A 52 -8.75 4.29 -12.83
C ASP A 52 -7.32 4.78 -13.04
N ALA A 53 -6.65 5.21 -11.96
CA ALA A 53 -5.28 5.73 -12.04
C ALA A 53 -4.29 4.67 -12.53
N VAL A 54 -4.39 3.43 -12.04
CA VAL A 54 -3.53 2.31 -12.49
C VAL A 54 -3.88 1.90 -13.91
N ARG A 55 -5.17 1.86 -14.27
CA ARG A 55 -5.61 1.46 -15.61
C ARG A 55 -5.34 2.52 -16.66
N SER A 56 -5.25 3.81 -16.35
CA SER A 56 -4.85 4.82 -17.33
C SER A 56 -3.33 4.90 -17.50
N ALA A 57 -2.56 4.46 -16.49
CA ALA A 57 -1.12 4.69 -16.46
C ALA A 57 -0.29 3.85 -17.45
N GLN A 58 0.64 4.47 -18.16
CA GLN A 58 1.59 3.75 -19.02
C GLN A 58 2.77 3.18 -18.22
N LEU A 59 3.14 3.86 -17.13
CA LEU A 59 4.18 3.48 -16.20
C LEU A 59 3.61 3.39 -14.79
N VAL A 60 3.71 2.21 -14.19
CA VAL A 60 3.35 1.99 -12.79
C VAL A 60 4.61 1.70 -11.99
N ARG A 61 4.92 2.52 -10.99
CA ARG A 61 6.08 2.33 -10.10
C ARG A 61 5.58 2.13 -8.68
N SER A 62 5.81 0.96 -8.08
CA SER A 62 5.31 0.66 -6.72
C SER A 62 6.44 0.29 -5.78
N PHE A 63 6.51 0.99 -4.64
CA PHE A 63 7.40 0.63 -3.55
C PHE A 63 6.59 0.02 -2.39
N GLN A 64 7.01 -1.16 -1.89
CA GLN A 64 6.36 -1.80 -0.76
C GLN A 64 7.33 -2.31 0.30
N CYS A 65 7.01 -2.03 1.57
CA CYS A 65 7.81 -2.43 2.73
C CYS A 65 7.09 -3.34 3.74
N VAL A 66 5.77 -3.53 3.60
CA VAL A 66 4.95 -4.32 4.53
C VAL A 66 4.21 -5.46 3.83
N VAL A 67 3.53 -5.18 2.73
CA VAL A 67 2.69 -6.14 1.99
C VAL A 67 3.16 -6.23 0.55
N LEU A 68 3.03 -7.39 -0.10
CA LEU A 68 3.33 -7.48 -1.54
C LEU A 68 2.45 -6.52 -2.35
N PRO A 69 2.99 -5.88 -3.41
CA PRO A 69 2.19 -5.04 -4.30
C PRO A 69 0.96 -5.81 -4.78
N ALA A 70 -0.22 -5.19 -4.72
CA ALA A 70 -1.49 -5.84 -5.07
C ALA A 70 -1.48 -6.50 -6.46
N MET A 71 -0.75 -5.92 -7.43
CA MET A 71 -0.58 -6.45 -8.78
C MET A 71 0.26 -7.75 -8.84
N LEU A 72 1.09 -8.00 -7.84
CA LEU A 72 1.94 -9.19 -7.76
C LEU A 72 1.36 -10.31 -6.90
N GLN A 73 0.26 -10.05 -6.19
CA GLN A 73 -0.34 -11.02 -5.27
C GLN A 73 -0.95 -12.22 -6.02
N SER A 74 -0.80 -13.42 -5.48
CA SER A 74 -1.61 -14.57 -5.88
C SER A 74 -3.05 -14.38 -5.41
N ALA A 75 -4.00 -15.10 -6.01
CA ALA A 75 -5.40 -15.04 -5.58
C ALA A 75 -5.58 -15.44 -4.11
N GLU A 76 -4.75 -16.38 -3.61
CA GLU A 76 -4.78 -16.85 -2.23
C GLU A 76 -4.21 -15.79 -1.26
N TYR A 77 -3.10 -15.14 -1.64
CA TYR A 77 -2.55 -14.02 -0.86
C TYR A 77 -3.56 -12.87 -0.78
N ALA A 78 -4.15 -12.48 -1.91
CA ALA A 78 -5.17 -11.43 -1.97
C ALA A 78 -6.38 -11.76 -1.09
N ARG A 79 -6.83 -13.02 -1.11
CA ARG A 79 -7.92 -13.50 -0.25
C ARG A 79 -7.60 -13.31 1.23
N HIS A 80 -6.38 -13.63 1.66
CA HIS A 80 -5.99 -13.45 3.04
C HIS A 80 -5.96 -11.98 3.45
N VAL A 81 -5.40 -11.11 2.59
CA VAL A 81 -5.40 -9.66 2.81
C VAL A 81 -6.82 -9.15 3.02
N PHE A 82 -7.75 -9.47 2.12
CA PHE A 82 -9.14 -9.02 2.23
C PHE A 82 -9.90 -9.65 3.41
N SER A 83 -9.57 -10.89 3.80
CA SER A 83 -10.23 -11.57 4.92
C SER A 83 -9.85 -10.99 6.28
N SER A 84 -8.76 -10.24 6.37
CA SER A 84 -8.33 -9.57 7.61
C SER A 84 -9.13 -8.29 7.93
N ALA A 85 -9.93 -7.79 6.98
CA ALA A 85 -10.74 -6.60 7.20
C ALA A 85 -11.87 -6.89 8.20
N PRO A 86 -12.13 -6.00 9.19
CA PRO A 86 -13.17 -6.21 10.21
C PRO A 86 -14.59 -6.45 9.66
N THR A 87 -14.86 -5.98 8.43
CA THR A 87 -16.16 -6.06 7.76
C THR A 87 -16.21 -7.15 6.67
N ALA A 88 -15.22 -8.03 6.59
CA ALA A 88 -15.11 -9.02 5.53
C ALA A 88 -16.23 -10.07 5.57
N THR A 89 -16.94 -10.24 4.45
CA THR A 89 -17.83 -11.39 4.19
C THR A 89 -17.25 -12.28 3.10
N PRO A 90 -17.54 -13.59 3.07
CA PRO A 90 -17.04 -14.50 2.03
C PRO A 90 -17.34 -14.02 0.61
N GLU A 91 -18.53 -13.47 0.37
CA GLU A 91 -18.96 -12.94 -0.92
C GLU A 91 -18.18 -11.67 -1.30
N ALA A 92 -18.02 -10.73 -0.35
CA ALA A 92 -17.27 -9.50 -0.58
C ALA A 92 -15.78 -9.78 -0.86
N VAL A 93 -15.18 -10.70 -0.10
CA VAL A 93 -13.81 -11.16 -0.31
C VAL A 93 -13.67 -11.82 -1.69
N GLY A 94 -14.60 -12.71 -2.07
CA GLY A 94 -14.58 -13.36 -3.38
C GLY A 94 -14.63 -12.35 -4.54
N SER A 95 -15.52 -11.36 -4.45
CA SER A 95 -15.62 -10.28 -5.44
C SER A 95 -14.36 -9.41 -5.49
N ALA A 96 -13.80 -9.03 -4.34
CA ALA A 96 -12.59 -8.21 -4.26
C ALA A 96 -11.35 -8.94 -4.82
N VAL A 97 -11.22 -10.25 -4.56
CA VAL A 97 -10.16 -11.08 -5.15
C VAL A 97 -10.31 -11.15 -6.67
N ALA A 98 -11.52 -11.37 -7.19
CA ALA A 98 -11.76 -11.43 -8.63
C ALA A 98 -11.38 -10.10 -9.31
N ALA A 99 -11.84 -8.97 -8.75
CA ALA A 99 -11.47 -7.65 -9.25
C ALA A 99 -9.96 -7.41 -9.22
N ARG A 100 -9.27 -7.83 -8.15
CA ARG A 100 -7.80 -7.74 -8.06
C ARG A 100 -7.10 -8.58 -9.13
N VAL A 101 -7.54 -9.83 -9.35
CA VAL A 101 -6.96 -10.70 -10.38
C VAL A 101 -7.20 -10.14 -11.78
N GLU A 102 -8.38 -9.59 -12.06
CA GLU A 102 -8.69 -8.94 -13.33
C GLU A 102 -7.73 -7.77 -13.60
N ARG A 103 -7.43 -6.95 -12.58
CA ARG A 103 -6.46 -5.85 -12.69
C ARG A 103 -5.04 -6.29 -13.01
N GLN A 104 -4.66 -7.52 -12.65
CA GLN A 104 -3.32 -8.04 -12.96
C GLN A 104 -3.12 -8.31 -14.45
N SER A 105 -4.19 -8.32 -15.26
CA SER A 105 -4.09 -8.42 -16.73
C SER A 105 -3.26 -7.30 -17.34
N VAL A 106 -3.25 -6.11 -16.71
CA VAL A 106 -2.49 -4.92 -17.14
C VAL A 106 -0.99 -5.20 -17.22
N LEU A 107 -0.46 -6.14 -16.41
CA LEU A 107 0.96 -6.53 -16.45
C LEU A 107 1.39 -7.17 -17.77
N TYR A 108 0.44 -7.70 -18.56
CA TYR A 108 0.72 -8.39 -19.82
C TYR A 108 0.49 -7.51 -21.05
N GLU A 109 0.13 -6.24 -20.86
CA GLU A 109 -0.09 -5.29 -21.96
C GLU A 109 1.26 -4.81 -22.54
N PRO A 110 1.57 -5.03 -23.84
CA PRO A 110 2.90 -4.80 -24.43
C PRO A 110 3.43 -3.36 -24.42
N GLN A 111 2.62 -2.39 -23.98
CA GLN A 111 2.93 -0.96 -24.00
C GLN A 111 3.01 -0.35 -22.60
N ARG A 112 2.84 -1.18 -21.56
CA ARG A 112 2.92 -0.74 -20.18
C ARG A 112 4.19 -1.26 -19.53
N GLU A 113 4.80 -0.39 -18.75
CA GLU A 113 5.94 -0.74 -17.92
C GLU A 113 5.50 -0.72 -16.46
N SER A 114 5.90 -1.75 -15.71
CA SER A 114 5.63 -1.83 -14.28
C SER A 114 6.92 -2.12 -13.52
N VAL A 115 7.32 -1.20 -12.64
CA VAL A 115 8.49 -1.35 -11.79
C VAL A 115 8.03 -1.53 -10.34
N PHE A 116 8.36 -2.67 -9.76
CA PHE A 116 8.04 -2.99 -8.38
C PHE A 116 9.33 -3.05 -7.58
N VAL A 117 9.43 -2.24 -6.54
CA VAL A 117 10.53 -2.32 -5.56
C VAL A 117 9.95 -2.77 -4.24
N ILE A 118 10.43 -3.89 -3.72
CA ILE A 118 10.00 -4.42 -2.43
C ILE A 118 11.19 -4.54 -1.48
N THR A 119 10.96 -4.38 -0.18
CA THR A 119 11.98 -4.81 0.79
C THR A 119 11.93 -6.32 0.95
N GLU A 120 13.07 -6.97 1.24
CA GLU A 120 13.09 -8.40 1.54
C GLU A 120 12.20 -8.76 2.74
N ALA A 121 11.96 -7.82 3.66
CA ALA A 121 11.04 -8.00 4.79
C ALA A 121 9.61 -8.37 4.34
N VAL A 122 9.15 -7.87 3.19
CA VAL A 122 7.83 -8.21 2.62
C VAL A 122 7.74 -9.69 2.27
N LEU A 123 8.82 -10.28 1.76
CA LEU A 123 8.87 -11.71 1.43
C LEU A 123 8.91 -12.60 2.68
N ARG A 124 9.32 -12.02 3.81
CA ARG A 124 9.49 -12.67 5.11
C ARG A 124 8.39 -12.31 6.11
N THR A 125 7.41 -11.51 5.70
CA THR A 125 6.22 -11.17 6.50
C THR A 125 5.03 -11.73 5.75
N TRP A 126 4.58 -12.92 6.14
CA TRP A 126 3.59 -13.64 5.35
C TRP A 126 2.26 -13.85 6.08
N PRO A 127 1.15 -13.68 5.36
CA PRO A 127 -0.15 -14.13 5.82
C PRO A 127 -0.30 -15.65 5.71
N GLY A 128 -0.97 -16.26 6.70
CA GLY A 128 -1.44 -17.64 6.59
C GLY A 128 -0.33 -18.70 6.66
N THR A 129 -0.28 -19.59 5.65
CA THR A 129 0.54 -20.81 5.67
C THR A 129 1.80 -20.70 4.80
N PRO A 130 2.81 -21.56 5.03
CA PRO A 130 3.96 -21.66 4.13
C PRO A 130 3.55 -21.98 2.68
N ASP A 131 2.56 -22.87 2.48
CA ASP A 131 2.09 -23.27 1.14
C ASP A 131 1.53 -22.09 0.34
N LEU A 132 0.78 -21.19 0.99
CA LEU A 132 0.30 -19.94 0.38
C LEU A 132 1.46 -19.11 -0.16
N MET A 133 2.54 -18.99 0.62
CA MET A 133 3.71 -18.25 0.20
C MET A 133 4.50 -18.94 -0.90
N LEU A 134 4.55 -20.28 -0.93
CA LEU A 134 5.17 -21.00 -2.05
C LEU A 134 4.46 -20.68 -3.36
N ALA A 135 3.13 -20.70 -3.37
CA ALA A 135 2.33 -20.28 -4.54
C ALA A 135 2.56 -18.79 -4.89
N GLN A 136 2.78 -17.93 -3.88
CA GLN A 136 3.14 -16.54 -4.09
C GLN A 136 4.55 -16.37 -4.70
N PHE A 137 5.54 -17.17 -4.30
CA PHE A 137 6.87 -17.15 -4.91
C PHE A 137 6.84 -17.61 -6.36
N ASP A 138 6.06 -18.64 -6.69
CA ASP A 138 5.85 -19.07 -8.07
C ASP A 138 5.28 -17.93 -8.92
N ARG A 139 4.30 -17.17 -8.39
CA ARG A 139 3.76 -15.98 -9.04
C ARG A 139 4.83 -14.91 -9.27
N LEU A 140 5.67 -14.62 -8.27
CA LEU A 140 6.75 -13.62 -8.40
C LEU A 140 7.78 -14.03 -9.44
N LEU A 141 8.20 -15.30 -9.46
CA LEU A 141 9.15 -15.84 -10.44
C LEU A 141 8.58 -15.84 -11.86
N ALA A 142 7.26 -16.04 -12.02
CA ALA A 142 6.59 -15.92 -13.31
C ALA A 142 6.53 -14.46 -13.78
N VAL A 143 6.17 -13.52 -12.89
CA VAL A 143 6.06 -12.10 -13.25
C VAL A 143 7.41 -11.46 -13.51
N GLU A 144 8.46 -11.82 -12.77
CA GLU A 144 9.83 -11.34 -13.00
C GLU A 144 10.37 -11.70 -14.39
N SER A 145 9.81 -12.73 -15.03
CA SER A 145 10.19 -13.12 -16.39
C SER A 145 9.50 -12.30 -17.50
N LEU A 146 8.55 -11.43 -17.15
CA LEU A 146 7.84 -10.59 -18.11
C LEU A 146 8.70 -9.40 -18.52
N THR A 147 8.76 -9.11 -19.82
CA THR A 147 9.51 -7.96 -20.36
C THR A 147 8.91 -6.61 -19.98
N THR A 148 7.64 -6.59 -19.59
CA THR A 148 6.88 -5.42 -19.13
C THR A 148 7.08 -5.15 -17.64
N VAL A 149 7.75 -6.04 -16.90
CA VAL A 149 7.88 -5.96 -15.45
C VAL A 149 9.33 -5.95 -15.00
N ARG A 150 9.68 -5.01 -14.13
CA ARG A 150 10.95 -4.96 -13.40
C ARG A 150 10.68 -5.17 -11.92
N LEU A 151 11.14 -6.29 -11.38
CA LEU A 151 11.05 -6.58 -9.94
C LEU A 151 12.39 -6.34 -9.26
N GLY A 152 12.44 -5.33 -8.40
CA GLY A 152 13.56 -4.97 -7.55
C GLY A 152 13.32 -5.39 -6.11
N ILE A 153 14.36 -5.90 -5.44
CA ILE A 153 14.30 -6.28 -4.03
C ILE A 153 15.39 -5.55 -3.28
N VAL A 154 15.05 -4.79 -2.24
CA VAL A 154 16.01 -4.22 -1.30
C VAL A 154 16.42 -5.32 -0.30
N PRO A 155 17.64 -5.87 -0.39
CA PRO A 155 18.04 -6.99 0.45
C PRO A 155 18.16 -6.56 1.91
N TRP A 156 17.84 -7.46 2.85
CA TRP A 156 17.92 -7.13 4.29
C TRP A 156 19.34 -6.75 4.75
N ARG A 157 20.35 -7.20 4.01
CA ARG A 157 21.78 -6.94 4.26
C ARG A 157 22.25 -5.58 3.76
N ARG A 158 21.39 -4.79 3.12
CA ARG A 158 21.71 -3.43 2.66
C ARG A 158 20.97 -2.40 3.53
N PRO A 159 21.64 -1.28 3.89
CA PRO A 159 20.94 -0.16 4.49
C PRO A 159 19.83 0.35 3.57
N VAL A 160 18.67 0.65 4.14
CA VAL A 160 17.63 1.38 3.40
C VAL A 160 18.02 2.85 3.31
N PRO A 161 17.77 3.52 2.17
CA PRO A 161 18.15 4.93 1.97
C PRO A 161 17.41 5.89 2.91
N LEU A 162 16.16 5.53 3.25
CA LEU A 162 15.38 6.12 4.34
C LEU A 162 14.54 5.02 4.98
N MET A 163 14.06 5.27 6.21
CA MET A 163 13.16 4.34 6.87
C MET A 163 11.77 4.39 6.19
N PRO A 164 11.34 3.30 5.53
CA PRO A 164 10.04 3.29 4.87
C PRO A 164 8.93 3.26 5.91
N ARG A 165 8.01 4.23 5.85
CA ARG A 165 6.87 4.31 6.79
C ARG A 165 5.67 3.51 6.28
N HIS A 166 5.53 3.41 4.96
CA HIS A 166 4.41 2.82 4.24
C HIS A 166 4.83 2.52 2.80
N GLY A 167 4.02 1.71 2.11
CA GLY A 167 4.13 1.51 0.67
C GLY A 167 3.32 2.54 -0.12
N PHE A 168 3.67 2.70 -1.39
CA PHE A 168 2.99 3.61 -2.31
C PHE A 168 3.15 3.14 -3.76
N THR A 169 2.28 3.63 -4.64
CA THR A 169 2.29 3.35 -6.07
C THR A 169 2.15 4.66 -6.85
N LEU A 170 3.14 4.99 -7.67
CA LEU A 170 3.12 6.05 -8.65
C LEU A 170 2.48 5.54 -9.94
N CYS A 171 1.51 6.30 -10.44
CA CYS A 171 0.86 6.11 -11.72
C CYS A 171 1.28 7.26 -12.62
N ASP A 172 2.17 6.98 -13.58
CA ASP A 172 2.86 7.97 -14.40
C ASP A 172 3.50 9.09 -13.54
N GLN A 173 3.33 10.35 -13.96
CA GLN A 173 3.62 11.56 -13.19
C GLN A 173 2.31 12.26 -12.81
N GLU A 174 1.23 11.49 -12.64
CA GLU A 174 -0.12 12.03 -12.51
C GLU A 174 -0.75 11.72 -11.14
N ALA A 175 -0.41 10.58 -10.54
CA ALA A 175 -0.96 10.23 -9.23
C ALA A 175 -0.01 9.39 -8.36
N VAL A 176 -0.15 9.55 -7.04
CA VAL A 176 0.37 8.62 -6.04
C VAL A 176 -0.81 7.97 -5.32
N VAL A 177 -0.77 6.65 -5.20
CA VAL A 177 -1.72 5.83 -4.47
C VAL A 177 -1.05 5.26 -3.23
N ILE A 178 -1.71 5.40 -2.08
CA ILE A 178 -1.28 4.86 -0.79
C ILE A 178 -2.43 4.03 -0.22
N GLU A 179 -2.19 2.74 -0.05
CA GLU A 179 -3.14 1.84 0.61
C GLU A 179 -2.93 1.91 2.14
N THR A 180 -4.01 2.14 2.89
CA THR A 180 -4.04 2.10 4.36
C THR A 180 -5.07 1.08 4.84
N PHE A 181 -5.11 0.78 6.13
CA PHE A 181 -6.01 -0.25 6.67
C PHE A 181 -7.50 0.05 6.46
N ASP A 182 -7.88 1.32 6.48
CA ASP A 182 -9.27 1.76 6.43
C ASP A 182 -9.67 2.35 5.07
N ARG A 183 -8.71 2.86 4.30
CA ARG A 183 -8.96 3.51 3.00
C ARG A 183 -7.76 3.50 2.06
N GLU A 184 -8.00 3.88 0.83
CA GLU A 184 -6.96 4.22 -0.14
C GLU A 184 -6.88 5.76 -0.25
N ARG A 185 -5.67 6.31 -0.28
CA ARG A 185 -5.42 7.73 -0.52
C ARG A 185 -4.82 7.89 -1.91
N VAL A 186 -5.47 8.67 -2.75
CA VAL A 186 -4.95 9.10 -4.06
C VAL A 186 -4.64 10.59 -3.97
N THR A 187 -3.43 10.96 -4.36
CA THR A 187 -3.00 12.37 -4.48
C THR A 187 -2.52 12.63 -5.90
N VAL A 188 -2.83 13.82 -6.40
CA VAL A 188 -2.42 14.34 -7.71
C VAL A 188 -1.65 15.66 -7.54
N ASP A 189 -1.26 15.97 -6.30
CA ASP A 189 -0.51 17.19 -5.95
C ASP A 189 0.94 17.07 -6.44
N SER A 190 1.37 18.05 -7.23
CA SER A 190 2.68 17.99 -7.91
C SER A 190 3.87 17.95 -6.95
N ASP A 191 3.77 18.63 -5.80
CA ASP A 191 4.87 18.69 -4.83
C ASP A 191 4.97 17.35 -4.06
N GLU A 192 3.82 16.77 -3.72
CA GLU A 192 3.75 15.42 -3.14
C GLU A 192 4.26 14.37 -4.14
N LEU A 193 3.85 14.45 -5.41
CA LEU A 193 4.33 13.56 -6.47
C LEU A 193 5.86 13.61 -6.61
N ALA A 194 6.45 14.79 -6.75
CA ALA A 194 7.89 14.96 -6.87
C ALA A 194 8.64 14.35 -5.67
N THR A 195 8.08 14.50 -4.47
CA THR A 195 8.63 13.88 -3.26
C THR A 195 8.61 12.35 -3.36
N TYR A 196 7.48 11.75 -3.76
CA TYR A 196 7.36 10.31 -3.89
C TYR A 196 8.22 9.73 -5.01
N GLU A 197 8.42 10.46 -6.10
CA GLU A 197 9.35 10.09 -7.17
C GLU A 197 10.79 10.03 -6.66
N GLU A 198 11.25 11.07 -5.95
CA GLU A 198 12.60 11.10 -5.38
C GLU A 198 12.82 9.95 -4.39
N GLU A 199 11.84 9.68 -3.53
CA GLU A 199 11.96 8.56 -2.58
C GLU A 199 11.92 7.20 -3.29
N PHE A 200 11.13 7.06 -4.36
CA PHE A 200 11.12 5.83 -5.18
C PHE A 200 12.49 5.59 -5.81
N GLU A 201 13.09 6.60 -6.44
CA GLU A 201 14.41 6.48 -7.08
C GLU A 201 15.50 6.06 -6.08
N ARG A 202 15.44 6.58 -4.85
CA ARG A 202 16.34 6.16 -3.78
C ARG A 202 16.18 4.67 -3.44
N PHE A 203 14.94 4.19 -3.27
CA PHE A 203 14.67 2.78 -3.00
C PHE A 203 15.06 1.88 -4.19
N GLU A 204 14.79 2.32 -5.42
CA GLU A 204 15.19 1.64 -6.64
C GLU A 204 16.72 1.50 -6.70
N GLY A 205 17.47 2.57 -6.42
CA GLY A 205 18.93 2.55 -6.38
C GLY A 205 19.53 1.62 -5.31
N ALA A 206 18.79 1.32 -4.24
CA ALA A 206 19.20 0.37 -3.21
C ALA A 206 18.87 -1.10 -3.54
N ALA A 207 17.92 -1.32 -4.47
CA ALA A 207 17.41 -2.64 -4.82
C ALA A 207 18.37 -3.43 -5.73
N VAL A 208 18.21 -4.75 -5.71
CA VAL A 208 18.79 -5.66 -6.71
C VAL A 208 17.71 -6.10 -7.69
N PHE A 209 18.08 -6.31 -8.95
CA PHE A 209 17.18 -6.66 -10.06
C PHE A 209 17.68 -7.91 -10.80
N GLY A 210 16.81 -8.49 -11.64
CA GLY A 210 17.16 -9.60 -12.54
C GLY A 210 17.71 -10.82 -11.78
N GLY A 211 18.87 -11.33 -12.21
CA GLY A 211 19.48 -12.54 -11.65
C GLY A 211 19.67 -12.50 -10.12
N GLU A 212 20.14 -11.37 -9.56
CA GLU A 212 20.31 -11.22 -8.12
C GLU A 212 18.98 -11.24 -7.35
N ALA A 213 17.95 -10.59 -7.90
CA ALA A 213 16.59 -10.62 -7.33
C ALA A 213 16.02 -12.04 -7.38
N ARG A 214 16.18 -12.73 -8.52
CA ARG A 214 15.74 -14.11 -8.72
C ARG A 214 16.41 -15.07 -7.74
N GLU A 215 17.72 -14.95 -7.54
CA GLU A 215 18.45 -15.75 -6.55
C GLU A 215 17.95 -15.50 -5.13
N LEU A 216 17.63 -14.26 -4.79
CA LEU A 216 17.05 -13.91 -3.48
C LEU A 216 15.67 -14.56 -3.32
N LEU A 217 14.78 -14.46 -4.32
CA LEU A 217 13.48 -15.11 -4.31
C LEU A 217 13.60 -16.63 -4.09
N LEU A 218 14.45 -17.30 -4.87
CA LEU A 218 14.66 -18.74 -4.75
C LEU A 218 15.22 -19.14 -3.39
N ARG A 219 16.11 -18.31 -2.83
CA ARG A 219 16.67 -18.54 -1.50
C ARG A 219 15.60 -18.47 -0.42
N VAL A 220 14.78 -17.42 -0.42
CA VAL A 220 13.69 -17.27 0.56
C VAL A 220 12.64 -18.37 0.36
N MET A 221 12.27 -18.68 -0.89
CA MET A 221 11.35 -19.78 -1.20
C MET A 221 11.84 -21.12 -0.61
N LYS A 222 13.14 -21.41 -0.70
CA LYS A 222 13.73 -22.62 -0.09
C LYS A 222 13.62 -22.63 1.44
N GLU A 223 13.74 -21.47 2.09
CA GLU A 223 13.52 -21.37 3.54
C GLU A 223 12.06 -21.73 3.89
N PHE A 224 11.08 -21.27 3.10
CA PHE A 224 9.68 -21.63 3.27
C PHE A 224 9.38 -23.12 3.06
N GLN A 225 10.03 -23.77 2.08
CA GLN A 225 9.92 -25.23 1.88
C GLN A 225 10.41 -26.00 3.12
N GLY A 226 11.38 -25.44 3.85
CA GLY A 226 11.90 -26.01 5.09
C GLY A 226 10.97 -25.88 6.31
N LEU A 227 9.95 -25.02 6.26
CA LEU A 227 8.98 -24.86 7.36
C LEU A 227 8.00 -26.05 7.45
N GLY A 228 7.89 -26.86 6.40
CA GLY A 228 6.94 -27.97 6.31
C GLY A 228 5.48 -27.49 6.19
N PRO A 229 4.53 -28.39 5.89
CA PRO A 229 3.11 -28.03 5.90
C PRO A 229 2.73 -27.60 7.32
N ALA A 230 2.03 -26.48 7.45
CA ALA A 230 1.54 -26.02 8.74
C ALA A 230 0.78 -27.15 9.43
N ALA A 231 1.24 -27.58 10.61
CA ALA A 231 0.43 -28.39 11.48
C ALA A 231 -0.81 -27.57 11.82
N HIS A 232 -1.95 -27.94 11.23
CA HIS A 232 -3.21 -27.26 11.44
C HIS A 232 -3.51 -27.34 12.95
N SER A 233 -3.38 -26.21 13.64
CA SER A 233 -3.82 -26.03 15.04
C SER A 233 -5.03 -25.12 15.06
#